data_AF-A0A453CMP7-F1
#
_entry.id   AF-A0A453CMP7-F1
#
_cell.length_a   1.000
_cell.length_b   1.000
_cell.length_c   1.000
_cell.angle_alpha   90.00
_cell.angle_beta   90.00
_cell.angle_gamma   90.00
#
_symmetry.space_group_name_H-M   'P 1'
#
loop_
_entity.id
_entity.type
_entity.pdbx_description
1 polymer ?
#
loop_
_entity_poly.entity_id
_entity_poly.type
_entity_poly.pdbx_seq_one_letter_code
_entity_poly.pdbx_strand_id
1 'polypeptide(L)'
;ESQLQLVSFFMLELCLVEYQMLKYCPSLLAAAAVYTAQCAINRCWQWTKICETHSRYTRDQLIECSKMMVQFHQKAAGGKLTGVHRKYSAFKFGCVAKVEPAHFLLGG
;
A
#
# COMPACT_ATOMS: atom_id res chain seq x y z
N GLU A 1 5.84 14.57 -7.65
CA GLU A 1 5.72 13.09 -7.71
C GLU A 1 4.29 12.73 -8.04
N SER A 2 4.05 11.60 -8.70
CA SER A 2 2.68 11.17 -8.99
C SER A 2 1.98 10.74 -7.70
N GLN A 3 0.66 10.95 -7.61
CA GLN A 3 -0.13 10.53 -6.45
C GLN A 3 0.05 9.02 -6.16
N LEU A 4 0.11 8.20 -7.21
CA LEU A 4 0.35 6.77 -7.11
C LEU A 4 1.69 6.44 -6.44
N GLN A 5 2.76 7.13 -6.82
CA GLN A 5 4.09 6.93 -6.24
C GLN A 5 4.09 7.26 -4.73
N LEU A 6 3.52 8.42 -4.36
CA LEU A 6 3.45 8.86 -2.97
C LEU A 6 2.60 7.92 -2.10
N VAL A 7 1.44 7.46 -2.60
CA VAL A 7 0.62 6.47 -1.89
C VAL A 7 1.37 5.13 -1.78
N SER A 8 2.13 4.72 -2.80
CA SER A 8 2.93 3.49 -2.74
C SER A 8 4.02 3.59 -1.67
N PHE A 9 4.72 4.72 -1.58
CA PHE A 9 5.72 4.95 -0.53
C PHE A 9 5.09 4.98 0.85
N PHE A 10 3.92 5.61 0.99
CA PHE A 10 3.16 5.60 2.23
C PHE A 10 2.81 4.18 2.68
N MET A 11 2.29 3.33 1.78
CA MET A 11 1.99 1.92 2.09
C MET A 11 3.25 1.15 2.51
N LEU A 12 4.36 1.37 1.80
CA LEU A 12 5.63 0.69 2.10
C LEU A 12 6.16 1.11 3.47
N GLU A 13 6.16 2.41 3.80
CA GLU A 13 6.63 2.89 5.10
C GLU A 13 5.75 2.43 6.27
N LEU A 14 4.44 2.27 6.06
CA LEU A 14 3.56 1.64 7.06
C LEU A 14 3.97 0.18 7.31
N CYS A 15 4.47 -0.53 6.31
CA CYS A 15 4.92 -1.92 6.48
C CYS A 15 6.26 -2.04 7.20
N LEU A 16 7.15 -1.05 7.05
CA LEU A 16 8.50 -1.11 7.63
C LEU A 16 8.50 -1.12 9.16
N VAL A 17 7.43 -0.62 9.78
CA VAL A 17 7.27 -0.60 11.24
C VAL A 17 6.51 -1.81 11.79
N GLU A 18 6.11 -2.74 10.92
CA GLU A 18 5.27 -3.88 11.26
C GLU A 18 6.06 -5.18 11.15
N TYR A 19 6.36 -5.80 12.30
CA TYR A 19 7.20 -7.01 12.37
C TYR A 19 6.71 -8.15 11.47
N GLN A 20 5.38 -8.32 11.37
CA GLN A 20 4.77 -9.37 10.54
C GLN A 20 5.08 -9.25 9.04
N MET A 21 5.56 -8.09 8.58
CA MET A 21 5.91 -7.86 7.17
C MET A 21 7.29 -8.39 6.80
N LEU A 22 8.12 -8.78 7.78
CA LEU A 22 9.44 -9.38 7.53
C LEU A 22 9.37 -10.72 6.78
N LYS A 23 8.19 -11.37 6.75
CA LYS A 23 7.97 -12.59 5.96
C LYS A 23 7.99 -12.36 4.45
N TYR A 24 7.88 -11.12 3.99
CA TYR A 24 7.89 -10.76 2.57
C TYR A 24 9.24 -10.23 2.13
N CYS A 25 9.69 -10.64 0.94
CA CYS A 25 10.88 -10.06 0.34
C CYS A 25 10.64 -8.62 -0.13
N PRO A 26 11.68 -7.77 -0.23
CA PRO A 26 11.54 -6.36 -0.62
C PRO A 26 10.86 -6.15 -1.97
N SER A 27 11.11 -7.02 -2.95
CA SER A 27 10.49 -6.93 -4.29
C SER A 27 8.97 -7.15 -4.24
N LEU A 28 8.51 -8.10 -3.42
CA LEU A 28 7.08 -8.36 -3.23
C LEU A 28 6.42 -7.22 -2.46
N LEU A 29 7.06 -6.68 -1.41
CA LEU A 29 6.57 -5.50 -0.70
C LEU A 29 6.42 -4.31 -1.63
N ALA A 30 7.39 -4.04 -2.51
CA ALA A 30 7.31 -2.97 -3.48
C ALA A 30 6.15 -3.17 -4.47
N ALA A 31 6.00 -4.37 -5.03
CA ALA A 31 4.92 -4.69 -5.95
C ALA A 31 3.54 -4.59 -5.28
N ALA A 32 3.40 -5.13 -4.07
CA ALA A 32 2.16 -5.07 -3.28
C ALA A 32 1.81 -3.64 -2.88
N ALA A 33 2.81 -2.78 -2.57
CA ALA A 33 2.56 -1.37 -2.27
C ALA A 33 1.99 -0.62 -3.48
N VAL A 34 2.55 -0.85 -4.68
CA VAL A 34 2.04 -0.27 -5.93
C VAL A 34 0.63 -0.78 -6.22
N TYR A 35 0.40 -2.09 -6.10
CA TYR A 35 -0.93 -2.68 -6.30
C TYR A 35 -1.96 -2.12 -5.31
N THR A 36 -1.61 -2.02 -4.03
CA THR A 36 -2.48 -1.45 -2.98
C THR A 36 -2.77 0.03 -3.24
N ALA A 37 -1.78 0.80 -3.66
CA ALA A 37 -1.95 2.20 -4.02
C ALA A 37 -2.86 2.39 -5.25
N GLN A 38 -2.72 1.55 -6.28
CA GLN A 38 -3.63 1.53 -7.43
C GLN A 38 -5.07 1.23 -6.98
N CYS A 39 -5.24 0.24 -6.09
CA CYS A 39 -6.54 -0.11 -5.53
C CYS A 39 -7.16 1.04 -4.73
N ALA A 40 -6.36 1.77 -3.95
CA ALA A 40 -6.84 2.89 -3.14
C ALA A 40 -7.25 4.11 -3.99
N ILE A 41 -6.50 4.41 -5.06
CA ILE A 41 -6.77 5.57 -5.93
C ILE A 41 -7.87 5.28 -6.95
N ASN A 42 -7.73 4.19 -7.71
CA ASN A 42 -8.59 3.91 -8.87
C ASN A 42 -9.78 3.02 -8.52
N ARG A 43 -9.88 2.54 -7.27
CA ARG A 43 -10.90 1.59 -6.81
C ARG A 43 -11.06 0.35 -7.71
N CYS A 44 -9.98 -0.05 -8.39
CA CYS A 44 -10.00 -1.14 -9.36
C CYS A 44 -9.03 -2.26 -8.99
N TRP A 45 -9.37 -3.50 -9.36
CA TRP A 45 -8.61 -4.71 -9.04
C TRP A 45 -7.53 -5.07 -10.08
N GLN A 46 -7.35 -4.28 -11.13
CA GLN A 46 -6.63 -4.74 -12.32
C GLN A 46 -5.11 -4.57 -12.19
N TRP A 47 -4.46 -5.60 -11.63
CA TRP A 47 -3.05 -5.85 -11.88
C TRP A 47 -2.87 -6.31 -13.32
N THR A 48 -2.34 -5.44 -14.18
CA THR A 48 -2.29 -5.68 -15.62
C THR A 48 -1.21 -6.69 -16.00
N LYS A 49 -1.31 -7.27 -17.20
CA LYS A 49 -0.28 -8.19 -17.69
C LYS A 49 1.10 -7.55 -17.80
N ILE A 50 1.15 -6.24 -18.06
CA ILE A 50 2.37 -5.45 -18.09
C ILE A 50 2.97 -5.39 -16.68
N CYS A 51 2.16 -5.09 -15.66
CA CYS A 51 2.60 -5.09 -14.26
C CYS A 51 3.11 -6.47 -13.83
N GLU A 52 2.42 -7.56 -14.18
CA GLU A 52 2.89 -8.92 -13.92
C GLU A 52 4.23 -9.21 -14.59
N THR A 53 4.38 -8.83 -15.87
CA THR A 53 5.59 -9.13 -16.64
C THR A 53 6.81 -8.40 -16.08
N HIS A 54 6.66 -7.14 -15.65
CA HIS A 54 7.76 -6.38 -15.08
C HIS A 54 8.06 -6.73 -13.61
N SER A 55 7.03 -6.97 -12.79
CA SER A 55 7.20 -7.32 -11.37
C SER A 55 7.53 -8.79 -11.13
N ARG A 56 7.14 -9.66 -12.08
CA ARG A 56 7.11 -11.12 -11.97
C ARG A 56 6.16 -11.66 -10.89
N TYR A 57 5.23 -10.82 -10.40
CA TYR A 57 4.21 -11.22 -9.45
C TYR A 57 2.82 -11.15 -10.06
N THR A 58 2.03 -12.19 -9.84
CA THR A 58 0.59 -12.23 -10.15
C THR A 58 -0.22 -11.53 -9.07
N ARG A 59 -1.46 -11.15 -9.37
CA ARG A 59 -2.38 -10.59 -8.35
C ARG A 59 -2.47 -11.50 -7.12
N ASP A 60 -2.62 -12.80 -7.32
CA ASP A 60 -2.84 -13.77 -6.23
C ASP A 60 -1.64 -13.87 -5.29
N GLN A 61 -0.42 -13.62 -5.79
CA GLN A 61 0.78 -13.54 -4.96
C GLN A 61 0.87 -12.25 -4.14
N LEU A 62 0.20 -11.18 -4.58
CA LEU A 62 0.24 -9.87 -3.92
C LEU A 62 -0.92 -9.68 -2.92
N ILE A 63 -2.05 -10.36 -3.14
CA ILE A 63 -3.31 -10.08 -2.44
C ILE A 63 -3.18 -10.15 -0.92
N GLU A 64 -2.45 -11.14 -0.40
CA GLU A 64 -2.28 -11.33 1.05
C GLU A 64 -1.45 -10.21 1.67
N CYS A 65 -0.36 -9.81 1.00
CA CYS A 65 0.45 -8.67 1.42
C CYS A 65 -0.36 -7.37 1.38
N SER A 66 -1.16 -7.19 0.33
CA SER A 66 -2.02 -6.02 0.16
C SER A 66 -3.14 -5.94 1.19
N LYS A 67 -3.76 -7.07 1.57
CA LYS A 67 -4.75 -7.11 2.66
C LYS A 67 -4.16 -6.56 3.97
N MET A 68 -2.94 -6.95 4.32
CA MET A 68 -2.25 -6.40 5.49
C MET A 68 -1.94 -4.90 5.33
N MET A 69 -1.47 -4.46 4.17
CA MET A 69 -1.25 -3.04 3.90
C MET A 69 -2.52 -2.20 4.10
N VAL A 70 -3.68 -2.70 3.65
CA VAL A 70 -4.96 -2.02 3.88
C VAL A 70 -5.31 -1.96 5.37
N GLN A 71 -5.07 -3.03 6.14
CA GLN A 71 -5.30 -3.03 7.59
C GLN A 71 -4.41 -2.02 8.32
N PHE A 72 -3.14 -1.89 7.93
CA PHE A 72 -2.25 -0.87 8.49
C PHE A 72 -2.69 0.52 8.12
N HIS A 73 -3.12 0.73 6.87
CA HIS A 73 -3.65 2.01 6.41
C HIS A 73 -4.86 2.46 7.25
N GLN A 74 -5.81 1.57 7.53
CA GLN A 74 -6.95 1.87 8.41
C GLN A 74 -6.52 2.35 9.80
N LYS A 75 -5.45 1.78 10.34
CA LYS A 75 -4.93 2.08 11.68
C LYS A 75 -3.92 3.24 11.69
N ALA A 76 -3.51 3.75 10.53
CA ALA A 76 -2.39 4.69 10.40
C ALA A 76 -2.60 5.99 11.20
N ALA A 77 -3.82 6.50 11.26
CA ALA A 77 -4.15 7.73 11.97
C ALA A 77 -4.28 7.56 13.50
N GLY A 78 -4.73 6.38 13.96
CA GLY A 78 -5.10 6.12 15.36
C GLY A 78 -4.22 5.10 16.09
N GLY A 79 -3.22 4.53 15.41
CA GLY A 79 -2.31 3.54 15.99
C GLY A 79 -1.27 4.15 16.94
N LYS A 80 -0.49 3.28 17.59
CA LYS A 80 0.62 3.68 18.48
C LYS A 80 1.74 4.42 17.73
N LEU A 81 1.96 4.07 16.46
CA LEU A 81 3.01 4.61 15.60
C LEU A 81 2.40 5.49 14.49
N THR A 82 2.14 6.76 14.79
CA THR A 82 1.52 7.69 13.81
C THR A 82 2.54 8.48 12.98
N GLY A 83 3.85 8.21 13.11
CA GLY A 83 4.91 9.00 12.48
C GLY A 83 4.79 9.04 10.96
N VAL A 84 4.56 7.88 10.34
CA VAL A 84 4.35 7.74 8.90
C VAL A 84 3.09 8.49 8.46
N HIS A 85 1.96 8.33 9.15
CA HIS A 85 0.72 9.05 8.84
C HIS A 85 0.92 10.58 8.90
N ARG A 86 1.58 11.10 9.94
CA ARG A 86 1.88 12.53 10.07
C ARG A 86 2.77 13.04 8.94
N LYS A 87 3.81 12.29 8.56
CA LYS A 87 4.68 12.61 7.43
C LYS A 87 3.87 12.76 6.13
N TYR A 88 3.08 11.75 5.78
CA TYR A 88 2.31 11.74 4.54
C TYR A 88 1.01 12.57 4.59
N SER A 89 0.67 13.15 5.75
CA SER A 89 -0.38 14.17 5.89
C SER A 89 0.12 15.59 5.52
N ALA A 90 1.43 15.81 5.46
CA ALA A 90 1.99 17.12 5.14
C ALA A 90 1.85 17.44 3.64
N PHE A 91 1.69 18.73 3.32
CA PHE A 91 1.55 19.22 1.94
C PHE A 91 2.72 18.82 1.03
N LYS A 92 3.94 18.74 1.58
CA LYS A 92 5.14 18.26 0.88
C LYS A 92 4.95 16.85 0.26
N PHE A 93 4.11 16.02 0.88
CA PHE A 93 3.80 14.66 0.42
C PHE A 93 2.38 14.55 -0.19
N GLY A 94 1.82 15.67 -0.66
CA GLY A 94 0.52 15.69 -1.33
C GLY A 94 -0.67 15.32 -0.44
N CYS A 95 -0.50 15.31 0.88
CA CYS A 95 -1.53 14.89 1.84
C CYS A 95 -2.10 13.47 1.57
N VAL A 96 -1.30 12.57 0.98
CA VAL A 96 -1.77 11.25 0.54
C VAL A 96 -2.23 10.32 1.66
N ALA A 97 -1.89 10.62 2.92
CA ALA A 97 -2.45 9.91 4.08
C ALA A 97 -3.98 10.07 4.20
N LYS A 98 -4.59 11.03 3.49
CA LYS A 98 -6.05 11.23 3.44
C LYS A 98 -6.75 10.36 2.39
N VAL A 99 -6.02 9.57 1.61
CA VAL A 99 -6.60 8.62 0.66
C VAL A 99 -7.34 7.55 1.45
N GLU A 100 -8.54 7.15 1.00
CA GLU A 100 -9.29 6.10 1.67
C GLU A 100 -8.61 4.72 1.52
N PRO A 101 -8.58 3.89 2.58
CA PRO A 101 -8.14 2.51 2.44
C PRO A 101 -8.97 1.73 1.41
N ALA A 102 -8.32 0.82 0.67
CA ALA A 102 -8.96 -0.05 -0.30
C ALA A 102 -9.74 -1.19 0.39
N HIS A 103 -10.78 -0.83 1.14
CA HIS A 103 -11.58 -1.73 1.98
C HIS A 103 -12.09 -2.98 1.27
N PHE A 104 -12.40 -2.86 -0.03
CA PHE A 104 -12.86 -3.97 -0.85
C PHE A 104 -11.86 -5.12 -0.96
N LEU A 105 -10.56 -4.90 -0.70
CA LEU A 105 -9.57 -5.97 -0.70
C LEU A 105 -9.69 -6.88 0.52
N LEU A 106 -10.35 -6.41 1.60
CA LEU A 106 -10.53 -7.18 2.83
C LEU A 106 -11.73 -8.13 2.78
N GLY A 107 -12.68 -7.91 1.87
CA GLY A 107 -13.89 -8.71 1.70
C GLY A 107 -13.93 -9.38 0.33
N GLY A 108 -13.61 -10.67 0.31
CA GLY A 108 -13.67 -11.59 -0.82
C GLY A 108 -13.43 -12.99 -0.32
#